data_AF-A0AAE6KNW0-F1
#
_entry.id   AF-A0AAE6KNW0-F1
#
_cell.length_a   1.000
_cell.length_b   1.000
_cell.length_c   1.000
_cell.angle_alpha   90.00
_cell.angle_beta   90.00
_cell.angle_gamma   90.00
#
_symmetry.space_group_name_H-M   'P 1'
#
loop_
_entity.id
_entity.type
_entity.pdbx_description
1 polymer ?
#
loop_
_entity_poly.entity_id
_entity_poly.type
_entity_poly.pdbx_seq_one_letter_code
_entity_poly.pdbx_strand_id
1 'polypeptide(L)'
;MRLLFTILLLSFPIIEIWGIFKLSALYGWWFFLYMILVTYLGWRLIKEEKQLVFAKLMGSMSQGGNPIKAMIGSARNFFAGILFIIPGVVTDFFAIILLLIPIKDKASQNIDPKEEDVIEGEYRRDDELLK
;
A
#
# COMPACT_ATOMS: atom_id res chain seq x y z
N MET A 1 -11.79 9.58 -29.62
CA MET A 1 -11.50 8.95 -28.30
C MET A 1 -10.04 8.53 -28.15
N ARG A 2 -9.48 7.65 -29.00
CA ARG A 2 -8.07 7.18 -28.86
C ARG A 2 -7.02 8.30 -28.91
N LEU A 3 -7.15 9.24 -29.84
CA LEU A 3 -6.23 10.39 -29.97
C LEU A 3 -6.24 11.33 -28.75
N LEU A 4 -7.41 11.58 -28.15
CA LEU A 4 -7.53 12.41 -26.95
C LEU A 4 -6.77 11.79 -25.77
N PHE A 5 -6.88 10.47 -25.60
CA PHE A 5 -6.13 9.75 -24.57
C PHE A 5 -4.62 9.84 -24.79
N THR A 6 -4.15 9.66 -26.03
CA THR A 6 -2.72 9.79 -26.36
C THR A 6 -2.19 11.20 -26.09
N ILE A 7 -2.95 12.23 -26.47
CA ILE A 7 -2.57 13.63 -26.22
C ILE A 7 -2.53 13.90 -24.72
N LEU A 8 -3.52 13.43 -23.96
CA LEU A 8 -3.55 13.61 -22.51
C LEU A 8 -2.35 12.91 -21.84
N LEU A 9 -2.07 11.66 -22.21
CA LEU A 9 -0.95 10.88 -21.68
C LEU A 9 0.39 11.55 -21.98
N LEU A 10 0.56 12.14 -23.17
CA LEU A 10 1.78 12.84 -23.56
C LEU A 10 1.87 14.25 -22.94
N SER A 11 0.74 14.90 -22.67
CA SER A 11 0.71 16.22 -22.03
C SER A 11 1.27 16.18 -20.61
N PHE A 12 1.04 15.08 -19.90
CA PHE A 12 1.49 14.89 -18.52
C PHE A 12 3.02 15.05 -18.35
N PRO A 13 3.89 14.29 -19.03
CA PRO A 13 5.34 14.45 -18.92
C PRO A 13 5.83 15.80 -19.44
N ILE A 14 5.15 16.42 -20.42
CA ILE A 14 5.51 17.75 -20.92
C ILE A 14 5.34 18.80 -19.81
N ILE A 15 4.23 18.73 -19.06
CA ILE A 15 3.96 19.63 -17.93
C ILE A 15 5.02 19.46 -16.84
N GLU A 16 5.42 18.21 -16.54
CA GLU A 16 6.44 17.93 -15.54
C GLU A 16 7.79 18.52 -15.92
N ILE A 17 8.26 18.28 -17.15
CA ILE A 17 9.53 18.83 -17.64
C ILE A 17 9.51 20.35 -17.55
N TRP A 18 8.43 20.99 -18.00
CA TRP A 18 8.30 22.45 -17.91
C TRP A 18 8.31 22.95 -16.46
N GLY A 19 7.59 22.27 -15.56
CA GLY A 19 7.58 22.58 -14.12
C GLY A 19 8.95 22.47 -13.48
N ILE A 20 9.68 21.39 -13.79
CA ILE A 20 11.06 21.14 -13.33
C ILE A 20 11.98 22.27 -13.77
N PHE A 21 11.94 22.68 -15.05
CA PHE A 21 12.76 23.80 -15.54
C PHE A 21 12.44 25.10 -14.81
N LYS A 22 11.14 25.42 -14.65
CA LYS A 22 10.70 26.66 -14.00
C LYS A 22 11.09 26.71 -12.53
N LEU A 23 10.91 25.61 -11.79
CA LEU A 23 11.22 25.53 -10.37
C LEU A 23 12.72 25.41 -10.12
N SER A 24 13.45 24.70 -10.97
CA SER A 24 14.91 24.67 -10.92
C SER A 24 15.49 26.07 -11.16
N ALA A 25 14.92 26.86 -12.07
CA ALA A 25 15.33 28.25 -12.26
C ALA A 25 15.00 29.16 -11.06
N LEU A 26 13.89 28.89 -10.35
CA LEU A 26 13.43 29.72 -9.21
C LEU A 26 14.16 29.37 -7.90
N TYR A 27 14.37 28.09 -7.63
CA TYR A 27 14.92 27.57 -6.37
C TYR A 27 16.37 27.06 -6.48
N GLY A 28 16.91 26.93 -7.69
CA GLY A 28 18.29 26.51 -7.93
C GLY A 28 18.59 25.09 -7.42
N TRP A 29 19.73 24.94 -6.76
CA TRP A 29 20.24 23.65 -6.27
C TRP A 29 19.34 22.99 -5.20
N TRP A 30 18.59 23.78 -4.42
CA TRP A 30 17.65 23.24 -3.43
C TRP A 30 16.54 22.40 -4.04
N PHE A 31 16.15 22.70 -5.28
CA PHE A 31 15.19 21.87 -6.00
C PHE A 31 15.74 20.49 -6.35
N PHE A 32 17.03 20.38 -6.69
CA PHE A 32 17.67 19.08 -6.91
C PHE A 32 17.72 18.24 -5.64
N LEU A 33 18.03 18.86 -4.50
CA LEU A 33 18.02 18.18 -3.21
C LEU A 33 16.62 17.66 -2.85
N TYR A 34 15.57 18.46 -3.12
CA TYR A 34 14.18 18.02 -3.02
C TYR A 34 13.90 16.77 -3.88
N MET A 35 14.28 16.79 -5.17
CA MET A 35 14.04 15.65 -6.06
C MET A 35 14.72 14.35 -5.60
N ILE A 36 15.95 14.45 -5.11
CA ILE A 36 16.68 13.30 -4.56
C ILE A 36 15.97 12.76 -3.31
N LEU A 37 15.54 13.64 -2.41
CA LEU A 37 14.81 13.25 -1.20
C LEU A 37 13.51 12.55 -1.52
N VAL A 38 12.70 13.09 -2.45
CA VAL A 38 11.44 12.48 -2.83
C VAL A 38 11.64 11.12 -3.48
N THR A 39 12.60 11.01 -4.40
CA THR A 39 12.94 9.72 -5.03
C THR A 39 13.39 8.71 -3.98
N TYR A 40 14.20 9.13 -3.00
CA TYR A 40 14.65 8.29 -1.90
C TYR A 40 13.49 7.82 -1.00
N LEU A 41 12.54 8.71 -0.70
CA LEU A 41 11.33 8.37 0.06
C LEU A 41 10.46 7.36 -0.71
N GLY A 42 10.27 7.55 -2.02
CA GLY A 42 9.56 6.62 -2.88
C GLY A 42 10.20 5.23 -2.89
N TRP A 43 11.52 5.17 -3.06
CA TRP A 43 12.28 3.92 -2.99
C TRP A 43 12.13 3.22 -1.64
N ARG A 44 12.24 3.97 -0.54
CA ARG A 44 12.09 3.45 0.81
C ARG A 44 10.68 2.89 1.04
N LEU A 45 9.66 3.60 0.57
CA LEU A 45 8.25 3.18 0.66
C LEU A 45 8.03 1.83 -0.04
N ILE A 46 8.57 1.66 -1.25
CA ILE A 46 8.48 0.38 -1.99
C ILE A 46 9.20 -0.75 -1.23
N LYS A 47 10.39 -0.46 -0.67
CA LYS A 47 11.17 -1.46 0.06
C LYS A 47 10.45 -1.95 1.31
N GLU A 48 9.87 -1.04 2.08
CA GLU A 48 9.10 -1.35 3.30
C GLU A 48 7.82 -2.11 2.95
N GLU A 49 7.10 -1.64 1.93
CA GLU A 49 5.83 -2.27 1.51
C GLU A 49 6.05 -3.70 0.99
N LYS A 50 7.15 -3.95 0.29
CA LYS A 50 7.51 -5.30 -0.18
C LYS A 50 7.52 -6.31 0.97
N GLN A 51 8.17 -5.97 2.08
CA GLN A 51 8.28 -6.87 3.24
C GLN A 51 6.92 -7.13 3.89
N LEU A 52 6.10 -6.08 4.04
CA LEU A 52 4.75 -6.18 4.60
C LEU A 52 3.84 -7.06 3.74
N VAL A 53 3.90 -6.93 2.41
CA VAL A 53 3.12 -7.76 1.47
C VAL A 53 3.50 -9.22 1.60
N PHE A 54 4.79 -9.54 1.61
CA PHE A 54 5.23 -10.93 1.74
C PHE A 54 4.73 -11.58 3.04
N ALA A 55 4.82 -10.85 4.15
CA ALA A 55 4.29 -11.32 5.44
C ALA A 55 2.76 -11.54 5.39
N LYS A 56 2.01 -10.59 4.82
CA LYS A 56 0.55 -10.68 4.66
C LYS A 56 0.14 -11.83 3.75
N LEU A 57 0.85 -12.04 2.64
CA LEU A 57 0.62 -13.15 1.71
C LEU A 57 0.81 -14.50 2.42
N MET A 58 1.95 -14.67 3.10
CA MET A 58 2.26 -15.91 3.81
C MET A 58 1.21 -16.21 4.88
N GLY A 59 0.83 -15.18 5.67
CA GLY A 59 -0.24 -15.32 6.66
C GLY A 59 -1.61 -15.67 6.06
N SER A 60 -1.97 -15.05 4.93
CA SER A 60 -3.25 -15.33 4.24
C SER A 60 -3.31 -16.72 3.63
N MET A 61 -2.19 -17.25 3.12
CA MET A 61 -2.10 -18.62 2.61
C MET A 61 -2.26 -19.65 3.74
N SER A 62 -1.61 -19.44 4.89
CA SER A 62 -1.73 -20.33 6.05
C SER A 62 -3.14 -20.38 6.63
N GLN A 63 -3.93 -19.32 6.46
CA GLN A 63 -5.30 -19.22 6.98
C GLN A 63 -6.37 -19.55 5.92
N GLY A 64 -5.99 -20.00 4.70
CA GLY A 64 -6.92 -20.26 3.61
C GLY A 64 -7.68 -19.03 3.11
N GLY A 65 -7.20 -17.83 3.42
CA GLY A 65 -7.81 -16.56 3.05
C GLY A 65 -7.51 -16.13 1.62
N ASN A 66 -8.22 -15.11 1.13
CA ASN A 66 -7.99 -14.57 -0.22
C ASN A 66 -6.78 -13.60 -0.24
N PRO A 67 -5.66 -13.95 -0.91
CA PRO A 67 -4.45 -13.13 -0.95
C PRO A 67 -4.66 -11.76 -1.63
N ILE A 68 -5.64 -11.65 -2.55
CA ILE A 68 -5.93 -10.40 -3.26
C ILE A 68 -6.46 -9.34 -2.28
N LYS A 69 -7.28 -9.74 -1.29
CA LYS A 69 -7.78 -8.79 -0.27
C LYS A 69 -6.66 -8.24 0.60
N ALA A 70 -5.66 -9.07 0.92
CA ALA A 70 -4.49 -8.65 1.68
C ALA A 70 -3.58 -7.69 0.92
N MET A 71 -3.54 -7.79 -0.41
CA MET A 71 -2.74 -6.92 -1.29
C MET A 71 -3.38 -5.57 -1.58
N ILE A 72 -4.71 -5.43 -1.56
CA ILE A 72 -5.39 -4.16 -1.88
C ILE A 72 -4.95 -3.03 -0.94
N GLY A 73 -4.83 -3.30 0.37
CA GLY A 73 -4.36 -2.30 1.34
C GLY A 73 -2.91 -1.86 1.10
N SER A 74 -2.12 -2.71 0.45
CA SER A 74 -0.71 -2.47 0.14
C SER A 74 -0.48 -1.79 -1.21
N ALA A 75 -1.34 -2.07 -2.19
CA ALA A 75 -1.22 -1.55 -3.55
C ALA A 75 -1.10 -0.03 -3.59
N ARG A 76 -1.79 0.68 -2.69
CA ARG A 76 -1.72 2.14 -2.54
C ARG A 76 -0.29 2.63 -2.31
N ASN A 77 0.41 2.06 -1.34
CA ASN A 77 1.76 2.48 -0.98
C ASN A 77 2.74 2.12 -2.11
N PHE A 78 2.52 1.02 -2.81
CA PHE A 78 3.30 0.65 -3.99
C PHE A 78 3.12 1.65 -5.15
N PHE A 79 1.88 2.01 -5.49
CA PHE A 79 1.59 3.01 -6.52
C PHE A 79 2.12 4.39 -6.15
N ALA A 80 1.98 4.82 -4.88
CA ALA A 80 2.55 6.07 -4.41
C ALA A 80 4.09 6.06 -4.51
N GLY A 81 4.73 4.94 -4.17
CA GLY A 81 6.17 4.76 -4.32
C GLY A 81 6.65 4.82 -5.77
N ILE A 82 5.92 4.17 -6.69
CA ILE A 82 6.22 4.26 -8.14
C ILE A 82 6.11 5.71 -8.62
N LEU A 83 5.09 6.42 -8.14
CA LEU A 83 4.86 7.80 -8.55
C LEU A 83 5.97 8.74 -8.06
N PHE A 84 6.49 8.52 -6.84
CA PHE A 84 7.68 9.22 -6.32
C PHE A 84 9.00 8.85 -7.01
N ILE A 85 9.10 7.68 -7.66
CA ILE A 85 10.30 7.31 -8.46
C ILE A 85 10.43 8.19 -9.70
N ILE A 86 9.33 8.75 -10.19
CA ILE A 86 9.32 9.73 -11.28
C ILE A 86 9.19 11.11 -10.62
N PRO A 87 10.31 11.68 -10.10
CA PRO A 87 10.25 12.89 -9.31
C PRO A 87 9.74 14.05 -10.17
N GLY A 88 8.63 14.64 -9.74
CA GLY A 88 7.87 15.61 -10.51
C GLY A 88 6.84 16.27 -9.61
N VAL A 89 6.53 17.54 -9.84
CA VAL A 89 5.71 18.30 -8.88
C VAL A 89 4.28 17.79 -8.88
N VAL A 90 3.78 17.40 -10.05
CA VAL A 90 2.42 16.90 -10.20
C VAL A 90 2.35 15.44 -9.73
N THR A 91 3.31 14.60 -10.13
CA THR A 91 3.45 13.22 -9.62
C THR A 91 3.57 13.18 -8.11
N ASP A 92 4.40 14.02 -7.50
CA ASP A 92 4.59 14.07 -6.05
C ASP A 92 3.29 14.49 -5.34
N PHE A 93 2.56 15.47 -5.88
CA PHE A 93 1.28 15.89 -5.33
C PHE A 93 0.25 14.74 -5.33
N PHE A 94 0.14 14.02 -6.46
CA PHE A 94 -0.72 12.85 -6.55
C PHE A 94 -0.26 11.70 -5.63
N ALA A 95 1.05 11.51 -5.45
CA ALA A 95 1.59 10.47 -4.59
C ALA A 95 1.25 10.74 -3.12
N ILE A 96 1.38 12.00 -2.68
CA ILE A 96 1.01 12.44 -1.33
C ILE A 96 -0.49 12.28 -1.10
N ILE A 97 -1.33 12.71 -2.06
CA ILE A 97 -2.79 12.51 -1.98
C ILE A 97 -3.12 11.04 -1.85
N LEU A 98 -2.51 10.19 -2.69
CA LEU A 98 -2.74 8.75 -2.66
C LEU A 98 -2.36 8.15 -1.30
N LEU A 99 -1.27 8.63 -0.68
CA LEU A 99 -0.84 8.19 0.64
C LEU A 99 -1.78 8.68 1.76
N LEU A 100 -2.38 9.86 1.60
CA LEU A 100 -3.31 10.45 2.56
C LEU A 100 -4.71 9.82 2.55
N ILE A 101 -5.16 9.26 1.43
CA ILE A 101 -6.51 8.65 1.32
C ILE A 101 -6.60 7.44 2.27
N PRO A 102 -7.43 7.49 3.34
CA PRO A 102 -7.58 6.37 4.25
C PRO A 102 -8.38 5.25 3.58
N ILE A 103 -7.74 4.12 3.31
CA ILE A 103 -8.46 2.89 2.94
C ILE A 103 -8.96 2.29 4.25
N LYS A 104 -10.28 2.32 4.46
CA LYS A 104 -10.90 1.62 5.59
C LYS A 104 -10.75 0.13 5.33
N ASP A 105 -9.80 -0.51 6.00
CA ASP A 105 -9.71 -1.97 6.06
C ASP A 105 -10.97 -2.50 6.75
N LYS A 106 -11.99 -2.84 5.97
CA LYS A 106 -13.20 -3.51 6.48
C LYS A 106 -12.92 -4.94 6.97
N ALA A 107 -11.66 -5.38 7.00
CA ALA A 107 -11.26 -6.73 7.38
C ALA A 107 -11.24 -6.98 8.90
N SER A 108 -11.23 -5.94 9.75
CA SER A 108 -11.17 -6.11 11.22
C SER A 108 -12.51 -6.03 11.95
N GLN A 109 -13.66 -6.05 11.26
CA GLN A 109 -14.95 -5.83 11.93
C GLN A 109 -15.80 -7.08 12.22
N ASN A 110 -15.33 -8.30 11.99
CA ASN A 110 -16.08 -9.52 12.38
C ASN A 110 -15.18 -10.55 13.05
N ILE A 111 -14.51 -10.19 14.13
CA ILE A 111 -14.26 -11.18 15.18
C ILE A 111 -15.33 -10.87 16.23
N ASP A 112 -16.49 -11.50 16.07
CA ASP A 112 -17.48 -11.55 17.14
C ASP A 112 -16.83 -12.40 18.25
N PRO A 113 -16.49 -11.84 19.44
CA PRO A 113 -15.82 -12.59 20.50
C PRO A 113 -16.71 -13.68 21.15
N LYS A 114 -17.90 -13.92 20.59
CA LYS A 114 -18.95 -14.77 21.17
C LYS A 114 -19.02 -16.20 20.62
N GLU A 115 -18.22 -16.56 19.61
CA GLU A 115 -18.13 -17.93 19.10
C GLU A 115 -16.74 -18.54 19.35
N GLU A 116 -16.21 -18.36 20.56
CA GLU A 116 -15.34 -19.39 21.11
C GLU A 116 -16.30 -20.49 21.58
N ASP A 117 -16.46 -21.54 20.76
CA ASP A 117 -17.13 -22.78 21.14
C ASP A 117 -16.32 -23.39 22.29
N VAL A 118 -16.58 -22.92 23.51
CA VAL A 118 -16.02 -23.46 24.74
C VAL A 118 -16.62 -24.85 24.87
N ILE A 119 -15.89 -25.85 24.37
CA ILE A 119 -16.20 -27.25 24.60
C ILE A 119 -15.92 -27.52 26.09
N GLU A 120 -16.93 -27.29 26.93
CA GLU A 120 -16.95 -27.76 28.31
C GLU A 120 -17.00 -29.28 28.31
N GLY A 121 -15.83 -29.91 28.32
CA GLY A 121 -15.71 -31.34 28.53
C GLY A 121 -16.12 -31.67 29.96
N GLU A 122 -17.36 -32.11 30.16
CA GLU A 122 -17.76 -32.74 31.41
C GLU A 122 -16.87 -33.98 31.65
N TYR A 123 -16.07 -33.94 32.71
CA TYR A 123 -15.20 -35.03 33.10
C TYR A 123 -16.02 -36.12 33.79
N ARG A 124 -16.51 -37.11 33.01
CA ARG A 124 -17.04 -38.36 33.56
C ARG A 124 -15.88 -39.30 33.90
N ARG A 125 -15.72 -39.61 35.18
CA ARG A 125 -14.86 -40.71 35.64
C ARG A 125 -15.62 -42.02 35.50
N ASP A 126 -15.31 -42.78 34.46
CA ASP A 126 -15.80 -44.15 34.30
C ASP A 126 -14.90 -45.11 35.11
N ASP A 127 -15.04 -45.07 36.45
CA ASP A 127 -14.29 -45.92 37.38
C ASP A 127 -14.83 -47.38 37.43
N GLU A 128 -15.84 -47.72 36.61
CA GLU A 128 -16.57 -48.99 36.69
C GLU A 128 -16.03 -50.13 35.81
N LEU A 129 -14.98 -49.94 35.01
CA LEU A 129 -14.46 -50.98 34.09
C LEU A 129 -13.31 -51.84 34.65
N LEU A 130 -12.99 -51.72 35.94
CA LEU A 130 -11.92 -52.51 36.59
C LEU A 130 -12.46 -53.39 37.73
N LYS A 131 -13.48 -54.22 37.45
CA LYS A 131 -13.87 -55.36 38.29
C LYS A 131 -13.82 -56.66 37.53
#